data_AF-A0A345H1U9-F1
#
_entry.id   AF-A0A345H1U9-F1
#
_cell.length_a   1.000
_cell.length_b   1.000
_cell.length_c   1.000
_cell.angle_alpha   90.00
_cell.angle_beta   90.00
_cell.angle_gamma   90.00
#
_symmetry.space_group_name_H-M   'P 1'
#
loop_
_entity.id
_entity.type
_entity.pdbx_description
1 polymer ?
#
loop_
_entity_poly.entity_id
_entity_poly.type
_entity_poly.pdbx_seq_one_letter_code
_entity_poly.pdbx_strand_id
1 'polypeptide(L)'
;MTKSSLHTINYLIAALAIISCIISIFNNDIYQDGEWINAQWLGQDIVTLGMAVPILLISIIKTSDTKNRQWRILNSGILLYFVYTYIFYVFAAKLTFLYLFHIPIFSLATFGFVLSCLKLHTYDCGFALPRKSLKYTIIVYLILIVLMLSFIWLGDIFAHLTNPEHRSETPDGEAPLIIYSLDLAIIIPLMCMAAFLLYKQKNWGYILTGIILAKAGTLGFALMAMSLSMYIQKLNPDYFLIILWSFIGIIGTLLTILYLKNLTLTNNTKVRK
;
A
#
# COMPACT_ATOMS: atom_id res chain seq x y z
N MET A 1 -22.04 -10.38 11.37
CA MET A 1 -21.95 -9.25 10.40
C MET A 1 -21.92 -9.81 8.98
N THR A 2 -22.85 -9.37 8.13
CA THR A 2 -23.09 -9.95 6.78
C THR A 2 -22.03 -9.50 5.75
N LYS A 3 -21.93 -10.19 4.61
CA LYS A 3 -21.07 -9.80 3.47
C LYS A 3 -21.24 -8.32 3.09
N SER A 4 -22.48 -7.81 3.22
CA SER A 4 -22.89 -6.45 2.91
C SER A 4 -22.04 -5.36 3.59
N SER A 5 -21.57 -5.57 4.83
CA SER A 5 -20.87 -4.50 5.56
C SER A 5 -19.53 -4.09 4.94
N LEU A 6 -18.75 -5.04 4.41
CA LEU A 6 -17.44 -4.73 3.81
C LEU A 6 -17.59 -4.07 2.44
N HIS A 7 -18.62 -4.47 1.68
CA HIS A 7 -18.94 -3.84 0.40
C HIS A 7 -19.37 -2.40 0.60
N THR A 8 -20.23 -2.12 1.60
CA THR A 8 -20.63 -0.75 1.96
C THR A 8 -19.42 0.10 2.35
N ILE A 9 -18.53 -0.42 3.19
CA ILE A 9 -17.28 0.27 3.57
C ILE A 9 -16.46 0.63 2.32
N ASN A 10 -16.23 -0.32 1.42
CA ASN A 10 -15.46 -0.08 0.20
C ASN A 10 -16.13 0.96 -0.72
N TYR A 11 -17.46 0.92 -0.87
CA TYR A 11 -18.19 1.92 -1.67
C TYR A 11 -18.07 3.32 -1.07
N LEU A 12 -18.15 3.45 0.25
CA LEU A 12 -17.99 4.73 0.93
C LEU A 12 -16.56 5.27 0.77
N ILE A 13 -15.54 4.41 0.95
CA ILE A 13 -14.14 4.79 0.69
C ILE A 13 -13.98 5.28 -0.75
N ALA A 14 -14.48 4.53 -1.73
CA ALA A 14 -14.38 4.90 -3.13
C ALA A 14 -15.07 6.24 -3.42
N ALA A 15 -16.30 6.45 -2.92
CA ALA A 15 -17.04 7.69 -3.14
C ALA A 15 -16.31 8.91 -2.53
N LEU A 16 -15.87 8.79 -1.28
CA LEU A 16 -15.13 9.86 -0.60
C LEU A 16 -13.79 10.14 -1.29
N ALA A 17 -13.05 9.11 -1.68
CA ALA A 17 -11.77 9.25 -2.37
C ALA A 17 -11.94 9.90 -3.74
N ILE A 18 -12.98 9.52 -4.51
CA ILE A 18 -13.28 10.14 -5.80
C ILE A 18 -13.51 11.64 -5.63
N ILE A 19 -14.35 12.03 -4.66
CA ILE A 19 -14.66 13.45 -4.42
C ILE A 19 -13.40 14.20 -4.00
N SER A 20 -12.66 13.67 -3.03
CA SER A 20 -11.43 14.29 -2.50
C SER A 20 -10.36 14.47 -3.58
N CYS A 21 -10.05 13.41 -4.33
CA CYS A 21 -9.03 13.44 -5.37
C CYS A 21 -9.45 14.32 -6.56
N ILE A 22 -10.74 14.36 -6.94
CA ILE A 22 -11.20 15.27 -7.99
C ILE A 22 -10.96 16.73 -7.56
N ILE A 23 -11.36 17.10 -6.33
CA ILE A 23 -11.16 18.46 -5.83
C ILE A 23 -9.67 18.84 -5.84
N SER A 24 -8.81 17.96 -5.33
CA SER A 24 -7.38 18.24 -5.24
C SER A 24 -6.64 18.22 -6.58
N ILE A 25 -7.08 17.41 -7.55
CA ILE A 25 -6.48 17.37 -8.89
C ILE A 25 -6.83 18.65 -9.67
N PHE A 26 -8.05 19.15 -9.55
CA PHE A 26 -8.45 20.41 -10.20
C PHE A 26 -7.94 21.66 -9.48
N ASN A 27 -7.76 21.60 -8.16
CA ASN A 27 -7.26 22.70 -7.35
C ASN A 27 -6.27 22.18 -6.30
N ASN A 28 -5.01 21.97 -6.71
CA ASN A 28 -3.99 21.40 -5.82
C ASN A 28 -3.54 22.38 -4.72
N ASP A 29 -3.70 23.68 -4.92
CA ASP A 29 -3.44 24.73 -3.93
C ASP A 29 -4.37 24.65 -2.71
N ILE A 30 -5.39 23.79 -2.75
CA ILE A 30 -6.18 23.46 -1.56
C ILE A 30 -5.31 22.84 -0.46
N TYR A 31 -4.25 22.13 -0.84
CA TYR A 31 -3.20 21.71 0.07
C TYR A 31 -2.32 22.92 0.42
N GLN A 32 -2.04 23.11 1.70
CA GLN A 32 -1.29 24.27 2.20
C GLN A 32 0.11 23.87 2.70
N ASP A 33 0.60 22.74 2.22
CA ASP A 33 1.85 22.10 2.67
C ASP A 33 3.08 22.63 1.94
N GLY A 34 2.89 23.55 0.99
CA GLY A 34 3.95 24.13 0.16
C GLY A 34 4.14 23.37 -1.15
N GLU A 35 4.72 24.04 -2.15
CA GLU A 35 4.77 23.54 -3.54
C GLU A 35 5.35 22.13 -3.66
N TRP A 36 6.42 21.83 -2.93
CA TRP A 36 7.09 20.53 -2.96
C TRP A 36 6.22 19.37 -2.43
N ILE A 37 5.46 19.59 -1.35
CA ILE A 37 4.58 18.57 -0.78
C ILE A 37 3.29 18.48 -1.60
N ASN A 38 2.72 19.63 -2.00
CA ASN A 38 1.52 19.71 -2.83
C ASN A 38 1.69 18.94 -4.14
N ALA A 39 2.84 19.06 -4.80
CA ALA A 39 3.16 18.32 -6.01
C ALA A 39 3.12 16.80 -5.81
N GLN A 40 3.56 16.32 -4.66
CA GLN A 40 3.47 14.90 -4.32
C GLN A 40 2.03 14.47 -4.01
N TRP A 41 1.27 15.28 -3.26
CA TRP A 41 -0.17 15.02 -3.09
C TRP A 41 -0.91 14.92 -4.41
N LEU A 42 -0.57 15.77 -5.40
CA LEU A 42 -1.13 15.66 -6.74
C LEU A 42 -0.84 14.30 -7.38
N GLY A 43 0.43 13.85 -7.35
CA GLY A 43 0.82 12.55 -7.91
C GLY A 43 0.13 11.37 -7.19
N GLN A 44 0.05 11.44 -5.86
CA GLN A 44 -0.66 10.46 -5.03
C GLN A 44 -2.15 10.38 -5.36
N ASP A 45 -2.81 11.53 -5.50
CA ASP A 45 -4.25 11.62 -5.75
C ASP A 45 -4.60 11.14 -7.17
N ILE A 46 -3.75 11.43 -8.16
CA ILE A 46 -3.90 10.90 -9.53
C ILE A 46 -3.88 9.37 -9.51
N VAL A 47 -2.94 8.74 -8.79
CA VAL A 47 -2.88 7.27 -8.72
C VAL A 47 -4.00 6.69 -7.87
N THR A 48 -4.38 7.38 -6.80
CA THR A 48 -5.52 6.97 -5.97
C THR A 48 -6.79 6.92 -6.81
N LEU A 49 -7.08 7.98 -7.59
CA LEU A 49 -8.24 8.08 -8.46
C LEU A 49 -8.16 7.15 -9.68
N GLY A 50 -7.01 7.12 -10.37
CA GLY A 50 -6.82 6.41 -11.63
C GLY A 50 -6.54 4.91 -11.50
N MET A 51 -6.08 4.46 -10.34
CA MET A 51 -5.67 3.07 -10.13
C MET A 51 -6.30 2.44 -8.87
N ALA A 52 -6.12 3.04 -7.70
CA ALA A 52 -6.55 2.41 -6.44
C ALA A 52 -8.08 2.29 -6.34
N VAL A 53 -8.82 3.37 -6.65
CA VAL A 53 -10.29 3.39 -6.66
C VAL A 53 -10.87 2.40 -7.67
N PRO A 54 -10.43 2.36 -8.95
CA PRO A 54 -10.89 1.34 -9.90
C PRO A 54 -10.66 -0.09 -9.42
N ILE A 55 -9.47 -0.41 -8.88
CA ILE A 55 -9.20 -1.75 -8.36
C ILE A 55 -10.12 -2.06 -7.16
N LEU A 56 -10.36 -1.09 -6.27
CA LEU A 56 -11.28 -1.25 -5.14
C LEU A 56 -12.69 -1.57 -5.64
N LEU A 57 -13.23 -0.82 -6.60
CA LEU A 57 -14.56 -1.04 -7.16
C LEU A 57 -14.69 -2.38 -7.90
N ILE A 58 -13.70 -2.75 -8.72
CA ILE A 58 -13.67 -4.05 -9.40
C ILE A 58 -13.63 -5.19 -8.37
N SER A 59 -12.88 -5.01 -7.27
CA SER A 59 -12.79 -6.01 -6.22
C SER A 59 -14.13 -6.22 -5.50
N ILE A 60 -14.98 -5.19 -5.35
CA ILE A 60 -16.33 -5.34 -4.79
C ILE A 60 -17.14 -6.31 -5.66
N ILE A 61 -17.19 -6.05 -6.98
CA ILE A 61 -17.94 -6.87 -7.94
C ILE A 61 -17.44 -8.32 -7.93
N LYS A 62 -16.12 -8.51 -7.97
CA LYS A 62 -15.51 -9.85 -8.05
C LYS A 62 -15.59 -10.63 -6.74
N THR A 63 -15.66 -9.96 -5.59
CA THR A 63 -15.78 -10.60 -4.26
C THR A 63 -17.22 -10.94 -3.86
N SER A 64 -18.22 -10.56 -4.66
CA SER A 64 -19.60 -11.04 -4.50
C SER A 64 -19.67 -12.56 -4.59
N ASP A 65 -18.88 -13.17 -5.48
CA ASP A 65 -18.65 -14.60 -5.50
C ASP A 65 -17.76 -15.04 -4.31
N THR A 66 -18.22 -16.03 -3.54
CA THR A 66 -17.43 -16.62 -2.45
C THR A 66 -16.17 -17.33 -2.93
N LYS A 67 -16.16 -17.81 -4.18
CA LYS A 67 -15.07 -18.59 -4.76
C LYS A 67 -13.85 -17.74 -5.13
N ASN A 68 -14.04 -16.43 -5.34
CA ASN A 68 -12.99 -15.50 -5.77
C ASN A 68 -12.12 -14.98 -4.61
N ARG A 69 -11.40 -15.87 -3.95
CA ARG A 69 -10.55 -15.55 -2.78
C ARG A 69 -9.35 -14.66 -3.12
N GLN A 70 -8.78 -14.81 -4.32
CA GLN A 70 -7.70 -13.93 -4.82
C GLN A 70 -8.12 -12.45 -4.80
N TRP A 71 -9.35 -12.14 -5.21
CA TRP A 71 -9.89 -10.78 -5.19
C TRP A 71 -10.13 -10.24 -3.78
N ARG A 72 -10.38 -11.11 -2.77
CA ARG A 72 -10.46 -10.70 -1.36
C ARG A 72 -9.09 -10.33 -0.81
N ILE A 73 -8.06 -11.07 -1.20
CA ILE A 73 -6.66 -10.76 -0.85
C ILE A 73 -6.26 -9.42 -1.50
N LEU A 74 -6.53 -9.25 -2.80
CA LEU A 74 -6.27 -8.00 -3.51
C LEU A 74 -7.00 -6.82 -2.87
N ASN A 75 -8.30 -6.96 -2.56
CA ASN A 75 -9.07 -5.94 -1.85
C ASN A 75 -8.43 -5.55 -0.51
N SER A 76 -7.94 -6.54 0.25
CA SER A 76 -7.27 -6.29 1.52
C SER A 76 -5.95 -5.52 1.34
N GLY A 77 -5.21 -5.79 0.27
CA GLY A 77 -4.02 -5.02 -0.09
C GLY A 77 -4.34 -3.58 -0.49
N ILE A 78 -5.42 -3.35 -1.24
CA ILE A 78 -5.86 -1.99 -1.58
C ILE A 78 -6.37 -1.24 -0.34
N LEU A 79 -7.09 -1.89 0.56
CA LEU A 79 -7.46 -1.29 1.85
C LEU A 79 -6.22 -0.90 2.65
N LEU A 80 -5.18 -1.75 2.70
CA LEU A 80 -3.91 -1.41 3.34
C LEU A 80 -3.21 -0.22 2.65
N TYR A 81 -3.30 -0.10 1.33
CA TYR A 81 -2.83 1.09 0.59
C TYR A 81 -3.58 2.36 1.02
N PHE A 82 -4.91 2.31 1.17
CA PHE A 82 -5.70 3.43 1.67
C PHE A 82 -5.32 3.78 3.12
N VAL A 83 -5.17 2.79 4.01
CA VAL A 83 -4.70 3.02 5.39
C VAL A 83 -3.35 3.74 5.39
N TYR A 84 -2.38 3.21 4.64
CA TYR A 84 -1.03 3.77 4.59
C TYR A 84 -1.04 5.20 4.04
N THR A 85 -1.72 5.43 2.92
CA THR A 85 -1.78 6.73 2.26
C THR A 85 -2.48 7.78 3.13
N TYR A 86 -3.67 7.45 3.64
CA TYR A 86 -4.50 8.43 4.35
C TYR A 86 -4.03 8.68 5.78
N ILE A 87 -3.11 7.89 6.34
CA ILE A 87 -2.37 8.31 7.55
C ILE A 87 -1.63 9.62 7.31
N PHE A 88 -0.94 9.78 6.17
CA PHE A 88 -0.20 11.01 5.91
C PHE A 88 -1.14 12.23 5.81
N TYR A 89 -2.26 12.06 5.11
CA TYR A 89 -3.27 13.11 5.03
C TYR A 89 -3.93 13.48 6.38
N VAL A 90 -4.00 12.54 7.33
CA VAL A 90 -4.63 12.77 8.64
C VAL A 90 -3.64 13.30 9.68
N PHE A 91 -2.38 12.86 9.64
CA PHE A 91 -1.40 13.13 10.69
C PHE A 91 -0.25 14.05 10.27
N ALA A 92 0.03 14.19 8.97
CA ALA A 92 1.18 14.96 8.46
C ALA A 92 0.76 16.22 7.69
N ALA A 93 -0.32 16.15 6.91
CA ALA A 93 -0.81 17.28 6.13
C ALA A 93 -1.41 18.37 7.03
N LYS A 94 -1.29 19.63 6.60
CA LYS A 94 -1.98 20.75 7.24
C LYS A 94 -3.50 20.60 7.13
N LEU A 95 -4.21 21.21 8.07
CA LEU A 95 -5.66 21.18 8.10
C LEU A 95 -6.24 21.95 6.91
N THR A 96 -6.98 21.25 6.06
CA THR A 96 -7.70 21.80 4.92
C THR A 96 -9.14 21.27 4.89
N PHE A 97 -9.97 21.81 4.00
CA PHE A 97 -11.33 21.29 3.80
C PHE A 97 -11.36 19.79 3.46
N LEU A 98 -10.31 19.29 2.78
CA LEU A 98 -10.20 17.87 2.40
C LEU A 98 -10.10 16.93 3.61
N TYR A 99 -9.71 17.44 4.79
CA TYR A 99 -9.64 16.67 6.02
C TYR A 99 -10.99 15.99 6.37
N LEU A 100 -12.11 16.63 6.02
CA LEU A 100 -13.47 16.08 6.19
C LEU A 100 -13.70 14.78 5.39
N PHE A 101 -12.95 14.59 4.29
CA PHE A 101 -12.95 13.36 3.50
C PHE A 101 -11.83 12.41 3.91
N HIS A 102 -10.67 12.94 4.29
CA HIS A 102 -9.51 12.13 4.64
C HIS A 102 -9.73 11.34 5.94
N ILE A 103 -10.33 11.94 6.97
CA ILE A 103 -10.53 11.26 8.25
C ILE A 103 -11.50 10.06 8.15
N PRO A 104 -12.67 10.15 7.46
CA PRO A 104 -13.54 8.99 7.31
C PRO A 104 -12.95 7.96 6.37
N ILE A 105 -12.21 8.34 5.32
CA ILE A 105 -11.50 7.38 4.45
C ILE A 105 -10.50 6.57 5.29
N PHE A 106 -9.66 7.24 6.07
CA PHE A 106 -8.68 6.57 6.94
C PHE A 106 -9.35 5.60 7.93
N SER A 107 -10.40 6.06 8.61
CA SER A 107 -11.16 5.24 9.57
C SER A 107 -11.79 4.02 8.90
N LEU A 108 -12.54 4.23 7.81
CA LEU A 108 -13.21 3.16 7.05
C LEU A 108 -12.20 2.18 6.46
N ALA A 109 -11.07 2.65 5.94
CA ALA A 109 -10.01 1.80 5.40
C ALA A 109 -9.38 0.93 6.50
N THR A 110 -9.14 1.51 7.68
CA THR A 110 -8.54 0.80 8.82
C THR A 110 -9.46 -0.31 9.32
N PHE A 111 -10.71 0.02 9.65
CA PHE A 111 -11.67 -0.99 10.10
C PHE A 111 -12.04 -1.97 8.98
N GLY A 112 -12.12 -1.50 7.73
CA GLY A 112 -12.32 -2.33 6.55
C GLY A 112 -11.21 -3.35 6.37
N PHE A 113 -9.95 -2.94 6.53
CA PHE A 113 -8.79 -3.82 6.45
C PHE A 113 -8.83 -4.89 7.54
N VAL A 114 -9.06 -4.50 8.81
CA VAL A 114 -9.18 -5.46 9.93
C VAL A 114 -10.30 -6.45 9.68
N LEU A 115 -11.49 -5.99 9.30
CA LEU A 115 -12.63 -6.86 8.99
C LEU A 115 -12.35 -7.79 7.81
N SER A 116 -11.62 -7.31 6.79
CA SER A 116 -11.22 -8.12 5.65
C SER A 116 -10.25 -9.23 6.05
N CYS A 117 -9.25 -8.92 6.89
CA CYS A 117 -8.31 -9.90 7.45
C CYS A 117 -9.01 -10.94 8.34
N LEU A 118 -9.95 -10.53 9.20
CA LEU A 118 -10.74 -11.45 10.01
C LEU A 118 -11.58 -12.40 9.13
N LYS A 119 -12.21 -11.89 8.07
CA LYS A 119 -12.94 -12.73 7.11
C LYS A 119 -12.02 -13.70 6.38
N LEU A 120 -10.81 -13.26 5.98
CA LEU A 120 -9.82 -14.12 5.35
C LEU A 120 -9.35 -15.25 6.28
N HIS A 121 -9.30 -15.00 7.59
CA HIS A 121 -8.97 -16.02 8.59
C HIS A 121 -10.04 -17.12 8.71
N THR A 122 -11.33 -16.76 8.62
CA THR A 122 -12.44 -17.71 8.80
C THR A 122 -12.59 -18.75 7.70
N TYR A 123 -11.84 -18.66 6.60
CA TYR A 123 -11.92 -19.65 5.52
C TYR A 123 -11.04 -20.87 5.84
N ASP A 124 -11.67 -22.04 6.03
CA ASP A 124 -11.03 -23.36 6.20
C ASP A 124 -10.41 -23.91 4.90
N CYS A 125 -9.72 -23.08 4.13
CA CYS A 125 -9.05 -23.49 2.91
C CYS A 125 -7.55 -23.26 2.98
N GLY A 126 -6.79 -24.20 2.45
CA GLY A 126 -5.39 -23.98 2.19
C GLY A 126 -5.18 -23.15 0.92
N PHE A 127 -4.06 -22.45 0.89
CA PHE A 127 -3.50 -21.87 -0.32
C PHE A 127 -2.24 -22.64 -0.73
N ALA A 128 -1.99 -22.72 -2.02
CA ALA A 128 -0.74 -23.24 -2.56
C ALA A 128 -0.26 -22.36 -3.72
N LEU A 129 1.06 -22.30 -3.87
CA LEU A 129 1.72 -21.67 -5.01
C LEU A 129 2.61 -22.73 -5.67
N PRO A 130 2.09 -23.48 -6.66
CA PRO A 130 2.79 -24.63 -7.23
C PRO A 130 4.13 -24.26 -7.87
N ARG A 131 4.21 -23.05 -8.44
CA ARG A 131 5.40 -22.53 -9.12
C ARG A 131 6.46 -22.12 -8.10
N LYS A 132 7.37 -23.04 -7.78
CA LYS A 132 8.49 -22.83 -6.83
C LYS A 132 9.36 -21.63 -7.19
N SER A 133 9.67 -21.41 -8.47
CA SER A 133 10.48 -20.27 -8.91
C SER A 133 9.84 -18.93 -8.54
N LEU A 134 8.55 -18.76 -8.88
CA LEU A 134 7.78 -17.55 -8.52
C LEU A 134 7.73 -17.32 -7.00
N LYS A 135 7.56 -18.39 -6.21
CA LYS A 135 7.61 -18.30 -4.73
C LYS A 135 8.92 -17.68 -4.25
N TYR A 136 10.07 -18.19 -4.71
CA TYR A 136 11.37 -17.68 -4.28
C TYR A 136 11.66 -16.29 -4.86
N THR A 137 11.23 -15.98 -6.08
CA THR A 137 11.32 -14.62 -6.63
C THR A 137 10.57 -13.61 -5.76
N ILE A 138 9.36 -13.94 -5.30
CA ILE A 138 8.59 -13.07 -4.40
C ILE A 138 9.30 -12.89 -3.06
N ILE A 139 9.82 -13.98 -2.47
CA ILE A 139 10.57 -13.91 -1.21
C ILE A 139 11.78 -12.99 -1.36
N VAL A 140 12.57 -13.16 -2.43
CA VAL A 140 13.74 -12.32 -2.70
C VAL A 140 13.33 -10.85 -2.88
N TYR A 141 12.28 -10.58 -3.65
CA TYR A 141 11.75 -9.23 -3.83
C TYR A 141 11.36 -8.57 -2.49
N LEU A 142 10.63 -9.28 -1.62
CA LEU A 142 10.24 -8.76 -0.30
C LEU A 142 11.46 -8.49 0.59
N ILE A 143 12.44 -9.41 0.62
CA ILE A 143 13.66 -9.24 1.41
C ILE A 143 14.50 -8.07 0.89
N LEU A 144 14.61 -7.88 -0.42
CA LEU A 144 15.32 -6.74 -0.99
C LEU A 144 14.70 -5.41 -0.57
N ILE A 145 13.36 -5.29 -0.59
CA ILE A 145 12.68 -4.08 -0.10
C ILE A 145 12.89 -3.88 1.39
N VAL A 146 12.80 -4.95 2.19
CA VAL A 146 13.07 -4.89 3.64
C VAL A 146 14.46 -4.34 3.91
N LEU A 147 15.49 -4.89 3.26
CA LEU A 147 16.86 -4.45 3.43
C LEU A 147 17.03 -3.00 2.98
N MET A 148 16.53 -2.67 1.79
CA MET A 148 16.60 -1.32 1.24
C MET A 148 15.98 -0.27 2.17
N LEU A 149 14.71 -0.46 2.57
CA LEU A 149 14.02 0.48 3.47
C LEU A 149 14.71 0.55 4.84
N SER A 150 15.19 -0.58 5.37
CA SER A 150 15.92 -0.58 6.64
C SER A 150 17.20 0.24 6.55
N PHE A 151 17.98 0.08 5.47
CA PHE A 151 19.21 0.84 5.27
C PHE A 151 18.94 2.34 5.07
N ILE A 152 17.96 2.70 4.24
CA ILE A 152 17.61 4.10 3.99
C ILE A 152 17.15 4.77 5.29
N TRP A 153 16.17 4.19 5.99
CA TRP A 153 15.57 4.84 7.16
C TRP A 153 16.47 4.80 8.39
N LEU A 154 17.12 3.68 8.68
CA LEU A 154 18.06 3.64 9.81
C LEU A 154 19.28 4.53 9.53
N GLY A 155 19.78 4.55 8.28
CA GLY A 155 20.88 5.42 7.88
C GLY A 155 20.56 6.89 8.11
N ASP A 156 19.38 7.35 7.67
CA ASP A 156 18.93 8.73 7.84
C ASP A 156 18.72 9.09 9.33
N ILE A 157 18.15 8.18 10.13
CA ILE A 157 18.04 8.34 11.58
C ILE A 157 19.41 8.49 12.24
N PHE A 158 20.36 7.60 11.93
CA PHE A 158 21.70 7.68 12.51
C PHE A 158 22.43 8.95 12.07
N ALA A 159 22.24 9.41 10.84
CA ALA A 159 22.82 10.66 10.36
C ALA A 159 22.32 11.87 11.16
N HIS A 160 21.01 11.98 11.39
CA HIS A 160 20.43 13.01 12.28
C HIS A 160 20.96 12.97 13.71
N LEU A 161 21.23 11.77 14.24
CA LEU A 161 21.71 11.61 15.62
C LEU A 161 23.21 11.87 15.79
N THR A 162 23.99 11.77 14.71
CA THR A 162 25.47 11.83 14.78
C THR A 162 26.06 13.06 14.12
N ASN A 163 25.36 13.65 13.14
CA ASN A 163 25.77 14.84 12.43
C ASN A 163 24.73 15.97 12.60
N PRO A 164 25.01 17.01 13.41
CA PRO A 164 24.10 18.15 13.61
C PRO A 164 23.77 18.95 12.34
N GLU A 165 24.58 18.84 11.29
CA GLU A 165 24.36 19.53 10.01
C GLU A 165 23.57 18.69 9.00
N HIS A 166 23.26 17.42 9.33
CA HIS A 166 22.51 16.54 8.44
C HIS A 166 21.10 17.08 8.18
N ARG A 167 20.62 16.93 6.94
CA ARG A 167 19.28 17.31 6.50
C ARG A 167 18.71 16.19 5.62
N SER A 168 17.50 15.76 5.92
CA SER A 168 16.76 14.80 5.08
C SER A 168 16.28 15.46 3.80
N GLU A 169 15.84 14.65 2.83
CA GLU A 169 15.20 15.11 1.59
C GLU A 169 13.73 15.54 1.81
N THR A 170 13.52 16.40 2.80
CA THR A 170 12.25 17.06 3.14
C THR A 170 12.40 18.57 2.93
N PRO A 171 11.30 19.34 2.75
CA PRO A 171 11.42 20.76 2.45
C PRO A 171 12.12 21.59 3.53
N ASP A 172 11.99 21.17 4.80
CA ASP A 172 12.62 21.76 5.98
C ASP A 172 13.92 21.02 6.38
N GLY A 173 14.24 19.92 5.70
CA GLY A 173 15.36 19.04 6.00
C GLY A 173 15.23 18.29 7.33
N GLU A 174 14.06 18.32 7.95
CA GLU A 174 13.77 17.63 9.20
C GLU A 174 13.48 16.15 8.98
N ALA A 175 13.73 15.34 10.02
CA ALA A 175 13.50 13.90 9.98
C ALA A 175 12.01 13.56 9.72
N PRO A 176 11.68 12.78 8.67
CA PRO A 176 10.29 12.38 8.39
C PRO A 176 9.81 11.26 9.31
N LEU A 177 9.61 11.57 10.61
CA LEU A 177 9.31 10.61 11.67
C LEU A 177 8.10 9.70 11.37
N ILE A 178 7.07 10.22 10.70
CA ILE A 178 5.89 9.42 10.32
C ILE A 178 6.28 8.34 9.31
N ILE A 179 7.12 8.66 8.32
CA ILE A 179 7.59 7.68 7.31
C ILE A 179 8.41 6.60 8.01
N TYR A 180 9.39 6.98 8.84
CA TYR A 180 10.21 6.03 9.59
C TYR A 180 9.36 5.08 10.42
N SER A 181 8.39 5.64 11.17
CA SER A 181 7.54 4.88 12.08
C SER A 181 6.70 3.86 11.34
N LEU A 182 6.05 4.26 10.24
CA LEU A 182 5.23 3.35 9.46
C LEU A 182 6.05 2.26 8.79
N ASP A 183 7.20 2.61 8.19
CA ASP A 183 7.99 1.64 7.46
C ASP A 183 8.72 0.67 8.38
N LEU A 184 9.41 1.17 9.41
CA LEU A 184 10.20 0.34 10.33
C LEU A 184 9.32 -0.46 11.30
N ALA A 185 8.21 0.12 11.80
CA ALA A 185 7.39 -0.56 12.80
C ALA A 185 6.28 -1.44 12.20
N ILE A 186 5.85 -1.18 10.96
CA ILE A 186 4.70 -1.87 10.35
C ILE A 186 5.09 -2.57 9.05
N ILE A 187 5.56 -1.84 8.05
CA ILE A 187 5.74 -2.39 6.70
C ILE A 187 6.86 -3.44 6.67
N ILE A 188 8.03 -3.13 7.22
CA ILE A 188 9.18 -4.05 7.26
C ILE A 188 8.82 -5.33 8.05
N PRO A 189 8.28 -5.26 9.28
CA PRO A 189 7.86 -6.46 10.01
C PRO A 189 6.82 -7.30 9.26
N LEU A 190 5.83 -6.67 8.61
CA LEU A 190 4.84 -7.38 7.79
C LEU A 190 5.47 -8.06 6.58
N MET A 191 6.42 -7.42 5.89
CA MET A 191 7.14 -8.01 4.76
C MET A 191 8.01 -9.20 5.20
N CYS A 192 8.73 -9.08 6.32
CA CYS A 192 9.48 -10.17 6.93
C CYS A 192 8.57 -11.35 7.27
N MET A 193 7.42 -11.09 7.91
CA MET A 193 6.45 -12.11 8.26
C MET A 193 5.86 -12.78 7.01
N ALA A 194 5.51 -12.01 5.97
CA ALA A 194 5.03 -12.53 4.70
C ALA A 194 6.06 -13.46 4.04
N ALA A 195 7.31 -13.02 3.92
CA ALA A 195 8.40 -13.79 3.33
C ALA A 195 8.68 -15.09 4.12
N PHE A 196 8.80 -15.01 5.44
CA PHE A 196 9.06 -16.17 6.30
C PHE A 196 7.92 -17.19 6.27
N LEU A 197 6.67 -16.74 6.41
CA LEU A 197 5.51 -17.63 6.40
C LEU A 197 5.26 -18.22 5.01
N LEU A 198 5.54 -17.49 3.92
CA LEU A 198 5.48 -18.01 2.57
C LEU A 198 6.55 -19.08 2.33
N TYR A 199 7.78 -18.86 2.83
CA TYR A 199 8.84 -19.87 2.82
C TYR A 199 8.42 -21.15 3.54
N LYS A 200 7.82 -21.01 4.73
CA LYS A 200 7.25 -22.11 5.53
C LYS A 200 5.92 -22.66 4.99
N GLN A 201 5.41 -22.13 3.89
CA GLN A 201 4.17 -22.56 3.22
C GLN A 201 2.97 -22.56 4.18
N LYS A 202 2.90 -21.56 5.07
CA LYS A 202 1.77 -21.36 5.98
C LYS A 202 0.68 -20.55 5.29
N ASN A 203 -0.58 -20.82 5.64
CA ASN A 203 -1.73 -20.19 5.00
C ASN A 203 -1.67 -18.65 5.04
N TRP A 204 -1.32 -18.10 6.21
CA TRP A 204 -1.11 -16.67 6.40
C TRP A 204 0.05 -16.09 5.59
N GLY A 205 1.06 -16.90 5.25
CA GLY A 205 2.14 -16.47 4.36
C GLY A 205 1.61 -16.13 2.97
N TYR A 206 0.70 -16.94 2.43
CA TYR A 206 0.05 -16.66 1.15
C TYR A 206 -0.86 -15.42 1.22
N ILE A 207 -1.65 -15.30 2.29
CA ILE A 207 -2.55 -14.16 2.46
C ILE A 207 -1.75 -12.85 2.56
N LEU A 208 -0.79 -12.77 3.49
CA LEU A 208 0.03 -11.59 3.72
C LEU A 208 0.85 -11.23 2.48
N THR A 209 1.40 -12.21 1.78
CA THR A 209 2.14 -11.97 0.52
C THR A 209 1.27 -11.24 -0.49
N GLY A 210 0.04 -11.70 -0.73
CA GLY A 210 -0.83 -11.04 -1.70
C GLY A 210 -1.28 -9.64 -1.27
N ILE A 211 -1.52 -9.43 0.02
CA ILE A 211 -1.84 -8.11 0.60
C ILE A 211 -0.68 -7.14 0.38
N ILE A 212 0.54 -7.55 0.74
CA ILE A 212 1.75 -6.74 0.65
C ILE A 212 2.14 -6.46 -0.80
N LEU A 213 2.06 -7.46 -1.69
CA LEU A 213 2.34 -7.27 -3.12
C LEU A 213 1.37 -6.26 -3.75
N ALA A 214 0.07 -6.40 -3.46
CA ALA A 214 -0.93 -5.45 -3.92
C ALA A 214 -0.64 -4.01 -3.42
N LYS A 215 -0.40 -3.84 -2.12
CA LYS A 215 -0.03 -2.53 -1.55
C LYS A 215 1.24 -1.98 -2.18
N ALA A 216 2.29 -2.78 -2.28
CA ALA A 216 3.59 -2.36 -2.82
C ALA A 216 3.49 -1.97 -4.30
N GLY A 217 2.74 -2.73 -5.11
CA GLY A 217 2.50 -2.40 -6.51
C GLY A 217 1.77 -1.06 -6.67
N THR A 218 0.66 -0.87 -5.97
CA THR A 218 -0.13 0.38 -6.05
C THR A 218 0.64 1.58 -5.49
N LEU A 219 1.33 1.41 -4.36
CA LEU A 219 2.14 2.48 -3.77
C LEU A 219 3.36 2.82 -4.62
N GLY A 220 4.01 1.85 -5.27
CA GLY A 220 5.14 2.13 -6.17
C GLY A 220 4.73 3.00 -7.37
N PHE A 221 3.53 2.78 -7.92
CA PHE A 221 2.97 3.69 -8.92
C PHE A 221 2.66 5.09 -8.35
N ALA A 222 2.17 5.17 -7.11
CA ALA A 222 1.93 6.46 -6.44
C ALA A 222 3.23 7.24 -6.25
N LEU A 223 4.29 6.60 -5.76
CA LEU A 223 5.63 7.20 -5.62
C LEU A 223 6.20 7.63 -6.98
N MET A 224 6.02 6.82 -8.03
CA MET A 224 6.40 7.21 -9.39
C MET A 224 5.64 8.47 -9.86
N ALA A 225 4.32 8.54 -9.61
CA ALA A 225 3.51 9.69 -9.98
C ALA A 225 3.84 10.95 -9.16
N MET A 226 4.15 10.80 -7.87
CA MET A 226 4.69 11.87 -7.02
C MET A 226 5.96 12.45 -7.61
N SER A 227 6.94 11.60 -7.90
CA SER A 227 8.20 11.97 -8.53
C SER A 227 8.00 12.66 -9.89
N LEU A 228 7.11 12.13 -10.73
CA LEU A 228 6.80 12.73 -12.03
C LEU A 228 6.13 14.10 -11.89
N SER A 229 5.22 14.26 -10.93
CA SER A 229 4.55 15.53 -10.64
C SER A 229 5.56 16.60 -10.21
N MET A 230 6.49 16.25 -9.31
CA MET A 230 7.60 17.14 -8.92
C MET A 230 8.49 17.50 -10.13
N TYR A 231 8.79 16.55 -11.00
CA TYR A 231 9.59 16.79 -12.21
C TYR A 231 8.89 17.78 -13.16
N ILE A 232 7.60 17.58 -13.44
CA ILE A 232 6.80 18.45 -14.32
C ILE A 232 6.74 19.88 -13.76
N GLN A 233 6.63 20.01 -12.44
CA GLN A 233 6.60 21.29 -11.74
C GLN A 233 7.99 21.91 -11.52
N LYS A 234 9.06 21.28 -12.04
CA LYS A 234 10.46 21.75 -11.95
C LYS A 234 10.98 21.87 -10.51
N LEU A 235 10.50 21.01 -9.62
CA LEU A 235 10.87 20.98 -8.20
C LEU A 235 12.06 20.05 -7.90
N ASN A 236 12.92 19.83 -8.91
CA ASN A 236 14.16 19.03 -8.86
C ASN A 236 14.06 17.73 -8.02
N PRO A 237 13.21 16.77 -8.41
CA PRO A 237 13.16 15.48 -7.71
C PRO A 237 14.47 14.71 -7.88
N ASP A 238 14.81 13.88 -6.89
CA ASP A 238 15.95 12.96 -7.03
C ASP A 238 15.65 11.89 -8.10
N TYR A 239 16.37 11.96 -9.22
CA TYR A 239 16.30 11.02 -10.33
C TYR A 239 16.55 9.57 -9.91
N PHE A 240 17.41 9.34 -8.92
CA PHE A 240 17.67 8.00 -8.41
C PHE A 240 16.41 7.42 -7.77
N LEU A 241 15.72 8.19 -6.92
CA LEU A 241 14.46 7.79 -6.32
C LEU A 241 13.37 7.53 -7.38
N ILE A 242 13.27 8.34 -8.44
CA ILE A 242 12.29 8.11 -9.52
C ILE A 242 12.50 6.72 -10.14
N ILE A 243 13.74 6.41 -10.49
CA ILE A 243 14.11 5.13 -11.10
C ILE A 243 13.81 3.98 -10.14
N LEU A 244 14.22 4.13 -8.87
CA LEU A 244 14.03 3.13 -7.84
C LEU A 244 12.54 2.80 -7.62
N TRP A 245 11.70 3.81 -7.43
CA TRP A 245 10.27 3.63 -7.23
C TRP A 245 9.57 3.06 -8.46
N SER A 246 9.99 3.45 -9.65
CA SER A 246 9.50 2.88 -10.91
C SER A 246 9.78 1.38 -10.99
N PHE A 247 11.01 0.95 -10.69
CA PHE A 247 11.36 -0.47 -10.66
C PHE A 247 10.55 -1.25 -9.61
N ILE A 248 10.42 -0.71 -8.40
CA ILE A 248 9.66 -1.35 -7.32
C ILE A 248 8.18 -1.49 -7.68
N GLY A 249 7.56 -0.44 -8.23
CA GLY A 249 6.15 -0.43 -8.63
C GLY A 249 5.85 -1.38 -9.79
N ILE A 250 6.69 -1.38 -10.83
CA ILE A 250 6.54 -2.26 -12.00
C ILE A 250 6.72 -3.72 -11.59
N ILE A 251 7.83 -4.05 -10.91
CA ILE A 251 8.11 -5.43 -10.48
C ILE A 251 7.05 -5.89 -9.48
N GLY A 252 6.67 -5.05 -8.52
CA GLY A 252 5.64 -5.35 -7.53
C GLY A 252 4.29 -5.66 -8.17
N THR A 253 3.90 -4.88 -9.17
CA THR A 253 2.64 -5.10 -9.90
C THR A 253 2.69 -6.36 -10.76
N LEU A 254 3.79 -6.61 -11.47
CA LEU A 254 4.00 -7.85 -12.22
C LEU A 254 3.94 -9.07 -11.30
N LEU A 255 4.63 -9.03 -10.17
CA LEU A 255 4.59 -10.09 -9.16
C LEU A 255 3.21 -10.25 -8.55
N THR A 256 2.46 -9.18 -8.31
CA THR A 256 1.06 -9.25 -7.86
C THR A 256 0.20 -10.01 -8.85
N ILE A 257 0.27 -9.66 -10.15
CA ILE A 257 -0.51 -10.30 -11.20
C ILE A 257 -0.13 -11.78 -11.33
N LEU A 258 1.17 -12.09 -11.38
CA LEU A 258 1.66 -13.46 -11.47
C LEU A 258 1.27 -14.27 -10.23
N TYR A 259 1.38 -13.69 -9.04
CA TYR A 259 1.02 -14.30 -7.77
C TYR A 259 -0.47 -14.66 -7.76
N LEU A 260 -1.35 -13.70 -8.01
CA LEU A 260 -2.79 -13.94 -8.00
C LEU A 260 -3.21 -14.95 -9.07
N LYS A 261 -2.62 -14.93 -10.27
CA LYS A 261 -2.93 -15.92 -11.33
C LYS A 261 -2.49 -17.35 -10.98
N ASN A 262 -1.39 -17.51 -10.23
CA ASN A 262 -0.83 -18.82 -9.90
C ASN A 262 -1.23 -19.34 -8.51
N LEU A 263 -1.93 -18.52 -7.71
CA LEU A 263 -2.39 -18.90 -6.38
C LEU A 263 -3.56 -19.87 -6.48
N THR A 264 -3.37 -21.10 -6.05
CA THR A 264 -4.41 -22.14 -6.07
C THR A 264 -5.02 -22.36 -4.69
N LEU A 265 -6.30 -22.71 -4.68
CA LEU A 265 -7.01 -23.11 -3.48
C LEU A 265 -6.84 -24.61 -3.30
N THR A 266 -6.32 -25.03 -2.15
CA THR A 266 -6.32 -26.43 -1.76
C THR A 266 -7.54 -26.69 -0.90
N ASN A 267 -8.40 -27.60 -1.34
CA ASN A 267 -9.43 -28.15 -0.49
C ASN A 267 -8.69 -28.97 0.58
N ASN A 268 -8.76 -28.53 1.84
CA ASN A 268 -8.27 -29.33 2.95
C ASN A 268 -9.18 -30.55 3.11
N THR A 269 -8.97 -31.61 2.34
CA THR A 269 -9.45 -32.97 2.64
C THR A 269 -8.47 -33.66 3.60
N LYS A 270 -8.03 -32.96 4.64
CA LYS A 270 -7.29 -33.56 5.76
C LYS A 270 -8.07 -33.34 7.04
N VAL A 271 -8.99 -34.28 7.26
CA VAL A 271 -9.29 -34.97 8.52
C VAL A 271 -8.56 -34.33 9.71
N ARG A 272 -9.27 -33.48 10.45
CA ARG A 272 -8.97 -33.28 11.87
C ARG A 272 -9.60 -34.47 12.60
N LYS A 273 -8.76 -35.45 12.93
CA LYS A 273 -8.91 -36.22 14.17
C LYS A 273 -8.11 -35.49 15.24
#